data_AF-A0AAV0VW24-F1
#
_entry.id   AF-A0AAV0VW24-F1
#
_cell.length_a   1.000
_cell.length_b   1.000
_cell.length_c   1.000
_cell.angle_alpha   90.00
_cell.angle_beta   90.00
_cell.angle_gamma   90.00
#
_symmetry.space_group_name_H-M   'P 1'
#
loop_
_entity.id
_entity.type
_entity.pdbx_description
1 polymer ?
#
loop_
_entity_poly.entity_id
_entity_poly.type
_entity_poly.pdbx_seq_one_letter_code
_entity_poly.pdbx_strand_id
1 'polypeptide(L)'
;MNGVIKYDQELTSLPRCLMIRQLMPKKNYWNIIFIFTLIYYIANTFLMVYLWPPKTIDITTIVLYFIRMDFIVDVTVIFSSYFFLQQLEYRFQTLNDSWEYLLPGFLSVPEELTHSITRITLDNIRLFHAELSDLLRIFSVGFGKMLLGFFVFSFINMILSFYYSIVPNNNVLREFNFDSYLVEFIPYLLNLQNVIWTLSIIIAASRVHEKKRKMISYLRLIKISNLSANLKTQVKFFMNQISAFESSELTACGIFNINLNLVVSILILLVTGLITIIQMKEHPVLLQSKENLKKFIQSLTTEKLNNI
;
A
#
# COMPACT_ATOMS: atom_id res chain seq x y z
N MET A 1 7.37 -6.39 14.17
CA MET A 1 8.46 -7.29 13.72
C MET A 1 8.60 -8.52 14.61
N ASN A 2 8.66 -8.38 15.94
CA ASN A 2 8.75 -9.53 16.86
C ASN A 2 7.60 -10.54 16.75
N GLY A 3 6.36 -10.09 16.52
CA GLY A 3 5.23 -11.01 16.32
C GLY A 3 5.32 -11.83 15.03
N VAL A 4 5.94 -11.31 13.97
CA VAL A 4 6.15 -12.05 12.72
C VAL A 4 7.23 -13.12 12.89
N ILE A 5 8.30 -12.80 13.62
CA ILE A 5 9.37 -13.76 13.95
C ILE A 5 8.83 -14.87 14.84
N LYS A 6 8.00 -14.51 15.83
CA LYS A 6 7.32 -15.46 16.70
C LYS A 6 6.41 -16.39 15.90
N TYR A 7 5.57 -15.83 15.03
CA TYR A 7 4.72 -16.60 14.12
C TYR A 7 5.54 -17.59 13.29
N ASP A 8 6.64 -17.13 12.66
CA ASP A 8 7.48 -18.00 11.82
C ASP A 8 8.15 -19.12 12.62
N GLN A 9 8.55 -18.86 13.87
CA GLN A 9 9.08 -19.87 14.78
C GLN A 9 8.02 -20.90 15.16
N GLU A 10 6.82 -20.45 15.53
CA GLU A 10 5.71 -21.33 15.88
C GLU A 10 5.24 -22.14 14.65
N LEU A 11 5.30 -21.56 13.45
CA LEU A 11 4.96 -22.28 12.22
C LEU A 11 5.84 -23.53 12.05
N THR A 12 7.13 -23.49 12.41
CA THR A 12 8.03 -24.66 12.32
C THR A 12 7.63 -25.85 13.19
N SER A 13 6.72 -25.66 14.16
CA SER A 13 6.19 -26.75 14.97
C SER A 13 5.12 -27.58 14.23
N LEU A 14 4.67 -27.15 13.04
CA LEU A 14 3.75 -27.94 12.22
C LEU A 14 4.46 -29.15 11.57
N PRO A 15 3.74 -30.27 11.37
CA PRO A 15 4.23 -31.40 10.60
C PRO A 15 4.80 -30.99 9.23
N ARG A 16 5.96 -31.54 8.83
CA ARG A 16 6.63 -31.21 7.55
C ARG A 16 5.74 -31.40 6.32
N CYS A 17 4.79 -32.32 6.36
CA CYS A 17 3.81 -32.54 5.28
C CYS A 17 2.83 -31.37 5.08
N LEU A 18 2.71 -30.44 6.03
CA LEU A 18 1.87 -29.24 5.91
C LEU A 18 2.68 -28.00 5.51
N MET A 19 4.01 -28.11 5.55
CA MET A 19 4.96 -27.06 5.17
C MET A 19 5.37 -27.13 3.68
N ILE A 20 4.66 -27.90 2.87
CA ILE A 20 5.03 -28.21 1.46
C ILE A 20 5.21 -26.92 0.63
N ARG A 21 4.56 -25.81 1.01
CA ARG A 21 4.79 -24.47 0.42
C ARG A 21 4.94 -23.38 1.47
N GLN A 22 6.13 -23.25 2.03
CA GLN A 22 6.54 -21.99 2.66
C GLN A 22 6.77 -20.96 1.55
N LEU A 23 5.77 -20.13 1.30
CA LEU A 23 5.89 -19.00 0.40
C LEU A 23 6.50 -17.85 1.20
N MET A 24 7.84 -17.77 1.22
CA MET A 24 8.51 -16.57 1.70
C MET A 24 8.97 -15.73 0.51
N PRO A 25 8.75 -14.40 0.53
CA PRO A 25 9.39 -13.55 -0.45
C PRO A 25 10.91 -13.71 -0.27
N LYS A 26 11.61 -14.11 -1.34
CA LYS A 26 13.07 -14.27 -1.30
C LYS A 26 13.68 -12.96 -0.83
N LYS A 27 14.63 -13.00 0.11
CA LYS A 27 15.37 -11.81 0.58
C LYS A 27 15.91 -10.97 -0.59
N ASN A 28 16.31 -11.63 -1.67
CA ASN A 28 16.78 -11.00 -2.90
C ASN A 28 15.73 -10.10 -3.57
N TYR A 29 14.44 -10.42 -3.48
CA TYR A 29 13.36 -9.58 -4.03
C TYR A 29 13.30 -8.20 -3.36
N TRP A 30 13.38 -8.16 -2.03
CA TRP A 30 13.39 -6.91 -1.29
C TRP A 30 14.67 -6.11 -1.51
N ASN A 31 15.81 -6.79 -1.62
CA ASN A 31 17.07 -6.13 -1.99
C ASN A 31 16.98 -5.51 -3.38
N ILE A 32 16.35 -6.19 -4.34
CA ILE A 32 16.14 -5.67 -5.70
C ILE A 32 15.27 -4.41 -5.65
N ILE A 33 14.12 -4.45 -4.95
CA ILE A 33 13.26 -3.26 -4.77
C ILE A 33 14.08 -2.11 -4.18
N PHE A 34 14.79 -2.35 -3.09
CA PHE A 34 15.58 -1.34 -2.41
C PHE A 34 16.66 -0.73 -3.33
N ILE A 35 17.38 -1.55 -4.10
CA ILE A 35 18.39 -1.10 -5.06
C ILE A 35 17.76 -0.22 -6.14
N PHE A 36 16.66 -0.67 -6.75
CA PHE A 36 15.98 0.11 -7.79
C PHE A 36 15.42 1.43 -7.25
N THR A 37 14.87 1.42 -6.04
CA THR A 37 14.41 2.64 -5.35
C THR A 37 15.56 3.60 -5.09
N LEU A 38 16.71 3.11 -4.60
CA LEU A 38 17.89 3.94 -4.35
C LEU A 38 18.40 4.58 -5.65
N ILE A 39 18.55 3.77 -6.71
CA ILE A 39 18.94 4.26 -8.04
C ILE A 39 17.97 5.32 -8.54
N TYR A 40 16.66 5.09 -8.37
CA TYR A 40 15.62 6.03 -8.76
C TYR A 40 15.76 7.39 -8.05
N TYR A 41 15.97 7.42 -6.73
CA TYR A 41 16.14 8.69 -6.00
C TYR A 41 17.45 9.38 -6.34
N ILE A 42 18.54 8.63 -6.53
CA ILE A 42 19.82 9.20 -6.98
C ILE A 42 19.64 9.86 -8.34
N ALA A 43 19.03 9.17 -9.31
CA ALA A 43 18.76 9.71 -10.63
C ALA A 43 17.86 10.94 -10.58
N ASN A 44 16.80 10.91 -9.77
CA ASN A 44 15.90 12.05 -9.58
C ASN A 44 16.63 13.26 -8.95
N THR A 45 17.55 13.02 -8.01
CA THR A 45 18.36 14.07 -7.40
C THR A 45 19.29 14.71 -8.42
N PHE A 46 20.00 13.90 -9.22
CA PHE A 46 20.84 14.42 -10.31
C PHE A 46 20.04 15.21 -11.34
N LEU A 47 18.86 14.71 -11.73
CA LEU A 47 17.96 15.41 -12.65
C LEU A 47 17.52 16.77 -12.09
N MET A 48 17.15 16.82 -10.81
CA MET A 48 16.75 18.07 -10.15
C MET A 48 17.90 19.08 -10.04
N VAL A 49 19.11 18.62 -9.69
CA VAL A 49 20.30 19.48 -9.64
C VAL A 49 20.67 19.98 -11.04
N TYR A 50 20.53 19.14 -12.07
CA TYR A 50 20.78 19.54 -13.45
C TYR A 50 19.80 20.62 -13.94
N LEU A 51 18.50 20.47 -13.64
CA LEU A 51 17.47 21.40 -14.10
C LEU A 51 17.35 22.67 -13.26
N TRP A 52 17.60 22.56 -11.96
CA TRP A 52 17.64 23.69 -11.03
C TRP A 52 18.99 23.69 -10.31
N PRO A 53 20.07 24.15 -10.97
CA PRO A 53 21.38 24.22 -10.34
C PRO A 53 21.33 25.19 -9.16
N PRO A 54 21.77 24.77 -7.95
CA PRO A 54 21.79 25.65 -6.81
C PRO A 54 22.80 26.78 -7.01
N LYS A 55 22.42 28.00 -6.62
CA LYS A 55 23.30 29.17 -6.71
C LYS A 55 24.48 29.10 -5.73
N THR A 56 24.25 28.47 -4.57
CA THR A 56 25.22 28.30 -3.49
C THR A 56 25.04 26.92 -2.89
N ILE A 57 26.12 26.28 -2.47
CA ILE A 57 26.07 25.01 -1.75
C ILE A 57 26.16 25.33 -0.25
N ASP A 58 25.00 25.53 0.38
CA ASP A 58 24.87 25.65 1.83
C ASP A 58 24.19 24.40 2.43
N ILE A 59 24.15 24.30 3.75
CA ILE A 59 23.52 23.17 4.45
C ILE A 59 22.03 23.06 4.07
N THR A 60 21.35 24.20 3.92
CA THR A 60 19.94 24.25 3.51
C THR A 60 19.71 23.60 2.16
N THR A 61 20.56 23.92 1.18
CA THR A 61 20.52 23.35 -0.17
C THR A 61 20.80 21.86 -0.14
N ILE A 62 21.78 21.41 0.64
CA ILE A 62 22.09 19.98 0.79
C ILE A 62 20.87 19.23 1.37
N VAL A 63 20.24 19.77 2.42
CA VAL A 63 19.04 19.16 3.01
C VAL A 63 17.90 19.12 2.00
N LEU A 64 17.65 20.20 1.26
CA LEU A 64 16.56 20.28 0.29
C LEU A 64 16.70 19.27 -0.87
N TYR A 65 17.91 19.09 -1.41
CA TYR A 65 18.14 18.18 -2.54
C TYR A 65 18.33 16.72 -2.12
N PHE A 66 19.04 16.45 -1.01
CA PHE A 66 19.42 15.09 -0.61
C PHE A 66 18.54 14.49 0.49
N ILE A 67 17.96 15.30 1.38
CA ILE A 67 17.10 14.84 2.49
C ILE A 67 15.66 15.31 2.22
N ARG A 68 15.09 14.81 1.13
CA ARG A 68 13.73 15.15 0.73
C ARG A 68 12.72 14.51 1.69
N MET A 69 11.78 15.32 2.17
CA MET A 69 10.65 14.81 2.98
C MET A 69 9.85 13.75 2.23
N ASP A 70 9.72 13.88 0.91
CA ASP A 70 9.09 12.87 0.04
C ASP A 70 9.73 11.50 0.23
N PHE A 71 11.07 11.42 0.18
CA PHE A 71 11.80 10.15 0.38
C PHE A 71 11.48 9.52 1.74
N ILE A 72 11.41 10.33 2.81
CA ILE A 72 11.09 9.85 4.15
C ILE A 72 9.66 9.30 4.19
N VAL A 73 8.70 9.99 3.59
CA VAL A 73 7.30 9.54 3.50
C VAL A 73 7.22 8.25 2.70
N ASP A 74 7.92 8.15 1.59
CA ASP A 74 7.88 6.98 0.71
C ASP A 74 8.45 5.76 1.43
N VAL A 75 9.61 5.88 2.08
CA VAL A 75 10.22 4.79 2.86
C VAL A 75 9.37 4.42 4.07
N THR A 76 8.96 5.42 4.85
CA THR A 76 8.30 5.20 6.14
C THR A 76 6.86 4.72 5.98
N VAL A 77 6.12 5.26 5.00
CA VAL A 77 4.71 4.93 4.81
C VAL A 77 4.55 3.90 3.71
N ILE A 78 5.05 4.16 2.51
CA ILE A 78 4.73 3.35 1.32
C ILE A 78 5.46 2.01 1.37
N PHE A 79 6.80 2.03 1.44
CA PHE A 79 7.60 0.81 1.46
C PHE A 79 7.35 -0.02 2.70
N SER A 80 7.26 0.60 3.88
CA SER A 80 6.98 -0.14 5.12
C SER A 80 5.58 -0.78 5.12
N SER A 81 4.55 -0.06 4.65
CA SER A 81 3.20 -0.61 4.54
C SER A 81 3.14 -1.73 3.51
N TYR A 82 3.71 -1.51 2.33
CA TYR A 82 3.72 -2.51 1.26
C TYR A 82 4.48 -3.77 1.69
N PHE A 83 5.65 -3.61 2.30
CA PHE A 83 6.43 -4.71 2.88
C PHE A 83 5.61 -5.51 3.87
N PHE A 84 5.01 -4.84 4.84
CA PHE A 84 4.24 -5.51 5.88
C PHE A 84 3.02 -6.25 5.32
N LEU A 85 2.26 -5.61 4.43
CA LEU A 85 1.08 -6.21 3.81
C LEU A 85 1.45 -7.41 2.96
N GLN A 86 2.51 -7.33 2.16
CA GLN A 86 2.96 -8.46 1.35
C GLN A 86 3.44 -9.63 2.22
N GLN A 87 4.11 -9.35 3.34
CA GLN A 87 4.49 -10.38 4.30
C GLN A 87 3.28 -11.08 4.94
N LEU A 88 2.20 -10.35 5.23
CA LEU A 88 0.95 -10.94 5.68
C LEU A 88 0.25 -11.75 4.59
N GLU A 89 0.22 -11.25 3.35
CA GLU A 89 -0.39 -11.94 2.20
C GLU A 89 0.20 -13.33 2.04
N TYR A 90 1.53 -13.43 2.03
CA TYR A 90 2.24 -14.70 1.90
C TYR A 90 1.92 -15.68 3.03
N ARG A 91 1.82 -15.21 4.28
CA ARG A 91 1.51 -16.07 5.44
C ARG A 91 0.06 -16.54 5.44
N PHE A 92 -0.88 -15.66 5.10
CA PHE A 92 -2.27 -16.08 4.89
C PHE A 92 -2.38 -17.07 3.72
N GLN A 93 -1.60 -16.89 2.64
CA GLN A 93 -1.55 -17.85 1.55
C GLN A 93 -0.98 -19.20 1.99
N THR A 94 0.11 -19.22 2.78
CA THR A 94 0.65 -20.47 3.33
C THR A 94 -0.38 -21.19 4.21
N LEU A 95 -1.14 -20.47 5.06
CA LEU A 95 -2.24 -21.09 5.82
C LEU A 95 -3.33 -21.66 4.90
N ASN A 96 -3.69 -20.95 3.84
CA ASN A 96 -4.66 -21.44 2.87
C ASN A 96 -4.17 -22.70 2.16
N ASP A 97 -2.90 -22.76 1.78
CA ASP A 97 -2.29 -23.93 1.14
C ASP A 97 -2.25 -25.13 2.10
N SER A 98 -1.88 -24.89 3.38
CA SER A 98 -1.92 -25.93 4.42
C SER A 98 -3.34 -26.44 4.67
N TRP A 99 -4.35 -25.56 4.61
CA TRP A 99 -5.75 -25.94 4.73
C TRP A 99 -6.24 -26.78 3.56
N GLU A 100 -5.92 -26.36 2.33
CA GLU A 100 -6.31 -27.07 1.12
C GLU A 100 -5.76 -28.50 1.10
N TYR A 101 -4.55 -28.70 1.64
CA TYR A 101 -3.96 -30.03 1.82
C TYR A 101 -4.71 -30.90 2.85
N LEU A 102 -5.29 -30.30 3.89
CA LEU A 102 -6.05 -31.04 4.92
C LEU A 102 -7.46 -31.42 4.46
N LEU A 103 -8.05 -30.66 3.53
CA LEU A 103 -9.43 -30.84 3.07
C LEU A 103 -9.74 -32.28 2.57
N PRO A 104 -8.88 -32.94 1.76
CA PRO A 104 -9.09 -34.32 1.34
C PRO A 104 -8.97 -35.34 2.49
N GLY A 105 -8.11 -35.08 3.49
CA GLY A 105 -7.90 -35.96 4.64
C GLY A 105 -9.10 -36.02 5.59
N PHE A 106 -9.97 -34.99 5.60
CA PHE A 106 -11.24 -35.02 6.31
C PHE A 106 -12.29 -35.95 5.67
N LEU A 107 -12.12 -36.34 4.40
CA LEU A 107 -13.13 -37.06 3.63
C LEU A 107 -12.86 -38.58 3.49
N SER A 108 -11.67 -39.08 3.85
CA SER A 108 -11.23 -40.41 3.38
C SER A 108 -10.57 -41.38 4.38
N VAL A 109 -10.48 -41.12 5.70
CA VAL A 109 -9.77 -42.08 6.58
C VAL A 109 -10.51 -42.41 7.89
N PRO A 110 -10.79 -43.71 8.15
CA PRO A 110 -11.20 -44.22 9.44
C PRO A 110 -9.98 -44.76 10.21
N GLU A 111 -9.25 -43.90 10.94
CA GLU A 111 -8.25 -44.37 11.92
C GLU A 111 -8.05 -43.32 13.04
N GLU A 112 -8.04 -43.77 14.30
CA GLU A 112 -8.02 -42.91 15.50
C GLU A 112 -6.71 -42.11 15.68
N LEU A 113 -5.59 -42.61 15.15
CA LEU A 113 -4.28 -41.94 15.26
C LEU A 113 -4.22 -40.67 14.39
N THR A 114 -4.76 -40.74 13.17
CA THR A 114 -4.88 -39.63 12.22
C THR A 114 -5.82 -38.53 12.73
N HIS A 115 -6.84 -38.89 13.53
CA HIS A 115 -7.77 -37.92 14.13
C HIS A 115 -7.12 -36.99 15.15
N SER A 116 -6.16 -37.49 15.96
CA SER A 116 -5.46 -36.66 16.96
C SER A 116 -4.54 -35.63 16.30
N ILE A 117 -3.79 -36.05 15.28
CA ILE A 117 -2.87 -35.19 14.51
C ILE A 117 -3.68 -34.16 13.69
N THR A 118 -4.78 -34.59 13.06
CA THR A 118 -5.69 -33.69 12.32
C THR A 118 -6.31 -32.66 13.26
N ARG A 119 -6.70 -33.05 14.48
CA ARG A 119 -7.24 -32.12 15.49
C ARG A 119 -6.20 -31.08 15.92
N ILE A 120 -4.99 -31.51 16.29
CA ILE A 120 -3.92 -30.61 16.72
C ILE A 120 -3.56 -29.64 15.59
N THR A 121 -3.50 -30.15 14.35
CA THR A 121 -3.23 -29.34 13.17
C THR A 121 -4.32 -28.30 12.91
N LEU A 122 -5.59 -28.70 12.99
CA LEU A 122 -6.74 -27.80 12.82
C LEU A 122 -6.71 -26.68 13.86
N ASP A 123 -6.39 -27.02 15.11
CA ASP A 123 -6.28 -26.04 16.19
C ASP A 123 -5.10 -25.08 15.97
N ASN A 124 -3.96 -25.59 15.52
CA ASN A 124 -2.81 -24.76 15.16
C ASN A 124 -3.14 -23.80 14.02
N ILE A 125 -3.80 -24.25 12.94
CA ILE A 125 -4.20 -23.36 11.83
C ILE A 125 -5.16 -22.28 12.32
N ARG A 126 -6.10 -22.64 13.21
CA ARG A 126 -7.02 -21.69 13.84
C ARG A 126 -6.25 -20.62 14.63
N LEU A 127 -5.30 -21.01 15.46
CA LEU A 127 -4.46 -20.10 16.24
C LEU A 127 -3.60 -19.20 15.34
N PHE A 128 -2.97 -19.76 14.30
CA PHE A 128 -2.19 -18.98 13.34
C PHE A 128 -3.05 -17.97 12.56
N HIS A 129 -4.25 -18.35 12.15
CA HIS A 129 -5.18 -17.42 11.51
C HIS A 129 -5.55 -16.25 12.44
N ALA A 130 -5.74 -16.54 13.73
CA ALA A 130 -6.01 -15.53 14.75
C ALA A 130 -4.83 -14.58 14.93
N GLU A 131 -3.61 -15.12 15.05
CA GLU A 131 -2.40 -14.33 15.21
C GLU A 131 -2.14 -13.43 13.99
N LEU A 132 -2.29 -13.95 12.76
CA LEU A 132 -2.17 -13.13 11.55
C LEU A 132 -3.25 -12.04 11.49
N SER A 133 -4.48 -12.36 11.91
CA SER A 133 -5.58 -11.39 11.96
C SER A 133 -5.30 -10.30 12.99
N ASP A 134 -4.70 -10.65 14.12
CA ASP A 134 -4.28 -9.70 15.14
C ASP A 134 -3.09 -8.85 14.69
N LEU A 135 -2.11 -9.42 13.99
CA LEU A 135 -1.01 -8.67 13.38
C LEU A 135 -1.53 -7.65 12.35
N LEU A 136 -2.50 -8.05 11.52
CA LEU A 136 -3.16 -7.13 10.60
C LEU A 136 -3.89 -6.00 11.34
N ARG A 137 -4.58 -6.32 12.44
CA ARG A 137 -5.27 -5.34 13.29
C ARG A 137 -4.29 -4.35 13.93
N ILE A 138 -3.18 -4.84 14.49
CA ILE A 138 -2.14 -3.99 15.10
C ILE A 138 -1.56 -3.04 14.06
N PHE A 139 -1.28 -3.53 12.85
CA PHE A 139 -0.83 -2.69 11.76
C PHE A 139 -1.87 -1.65 11.33
N SER A 140 -3.13 -2.04 11.18
CA SER A 140 -4.26 -1.14 10.86
C SER A 140 -4.34 0.01 11.86
N VAL A 141 -4.21 -0.27 13.16
CA VAL A 141 -4.23 0.75 14.22
C VAL A 141 -2.95 1.59 14.22
N GLY A 142 -1.78 0.97 14.07
CA GLY A 142 -0.48 1.66 14.13
C GLY A 142 -0.20 2.55 12.93
N PHE A 143 -0.47 2.07 11.71
CA PHE A 143 -0.23 2.79 10.46
C PHE A 143 -1.46 3.55 9.96
N GLY A 144 -2.65 3.33 10.52
CA GLY A 144 -3.90 3.88 10.01
C GLY A 144 -3.90 5.41 9.86
N LYS A 145 -3.31 6.14 10.81
CA LYS A 145 -3.18 7.62 10.72
C LYS A 145 -2.22 8.06 9.62
N MET A 146 -1.09 7.37 9.47
CA MET A 146 -0.12 7.68 8.40
C MET A 146 -0.70 7.36 7.03
N LEU A 147 -1.40 6.23 6.90
CA LEU A 147 -2.10 5.84 5.67
C LEU A 147 -3.22 6.83 5.32
N LEU A 148 -4.00 7.28 6.31
CA LEU A 148 -5.01 8.31 6.11
C LEU A 148 -4.38 9.60 5.55
N GLY A 149 -3.34 10.11 6.22
CA GLY A 149 -2.63 11.29 5.77
C GLY A 149 -2.11 11.12 4.35
N PHE A 150 -1.43 10.00 4.09
CA PHE A 150 -0.93 9.65 2.75
C PHE A 150 -2.04 9.70 1.69
N PHE A 151 -3.15 8.98 1.87
CA PHE A 151 -4.23 8.96 0.87
C PHE A 151 -4.85 10.35 0.64
N VAL A 152 -5.07 11.13 1.70
CA VAL A 152 -5.64 12.47 1.58
C VAL A 152 -4.69 13.42 0.85
N PHE A 153 -3.41 13.46 1.25
CA PHE A 153 -2.43 14.33 0.61
C PHE A 153 -2.14 13.90 -0.82
N SER A 154 -2.06 12.61 -1.11
CA SER A 154 -1.92 12.11 -2.49
C SER A 154 -3.12 12.51 -3.34
N PHE A 155 -4.35 12.42 -2.80
CA PHE A 155 -5.55 12.88 -3.51
C PHE A 155 -5.52 14.37 -3.82
N ILE A 156 -5.23 15.21 -2.82
CA ILE A 156 -5.11 16.66 -3.00
C ILE A 156 -4.03 16.98 -4.05
N ASN A 157 -2.88 16.30 -4.01
CA ASN A 157 -1.81 16.51 -4.96
C ASN A 157 -2.21 16.16 -6.40
N MET A 158 -2.98 15.08 -6.60
CA MET A 158 -3.54 14.72 -7.92
C MET A 158 -4.51 15.79 -8.43
N ILE A 159 -5.38 16.34 -7.58
CA ILE A 159 -6.31 17.43 -7.94
C ILE A 159 -5.56 18.72 -8.29
N LEU A 160 -4.57 19.11 -7.48
CA LEU A 160 -3.74 20.28 -7.76
C LEU A 160 -3.01 20.14 -9.09
N SER A 161 -2.59 18.93 -9.42
CA SER A 161 -1.93 18.65 -10.68
C SER A 161 -2.86 18.83 -11.89
N PHE A 162 -4.12 18.39 -11.80
CA PHE A 162 -5.11 18.72 -12.81
C PHE A 162 -5.30 20.23 -12.96
N TYR A 163 -5.35 20.96 -11.85
CA TYR A 163 -5.44 22.42 -11.88
C TYR A 163 -4.26 23.05 -12.62
N TYR A 164 -3.03 22.67 -12.31
CA TYR A 164 -1.83 23.20 -12.98
C TYR A 164 -1.73 22.79 -14.46
N SER A 165 -2.23 21.62 -14.83
CA SER A 165 -2.27 21.20 -16.24
C SER A 165 -3.34 21.94 -17.05
N ILE A 166 -4.49 22.26 -16.45
CA ILE A 166 -5.62 22.90 -17.16
C ILE A 166 -5.48 24.40 -17.25
N VAL A 167 -5.01 25.05 -16.17
CA VAL A 167 -4.87 26.50 -16.09
C VAL A 167 -3.51 26.85 -16.67
N PRO A 168 -3.41 27.15 -17.99
CA PRO A 168 -2.11 27.26 -18.63
C PRO A 168 -1.44 28.51 -18.08
N ASN A 169 -0.14 28.42 -17.83
CA ASN A 169 0.67 29.62 -17.80
C ASN A 169 0.70 30.11 -19.25
N ASN A 170 0.04 31.24 -19.54
CA ASN A 170 0.01 31.83 -20.88
C ASN A 170 1.42 32.32 -21.20
N ASN A 171 2.31 31.44 -21.62
CA ASN A 171 3.61 31.81 -22.16
C ASN A 171 3.88 30.92 -23.38
N VAL A 172 3.49 31.47 -24.53
CA VAL A 172 4.27 31.60 -25.78
C VAL A 172 4.79 30.28 -26.36
N LEU A 173 4.49 30.05 -27.65
CA LEU A 173 5.22 29.13 -28.52
C LEU A 173 6.73 29.22 -28.23
N ARG A 174 7.24 28.32 -27.39
CA ARG A 174 8.66 28.19 -27.16
C ARG A 174 9.19 27.27 -28.24
N GLU A 175 10.22 27.73 -28.94
CA GLU A 175 11.05 26.85 -29.77
C GLU A 175 11.47 25.63 -28.93
N PHE A 176 11.44 24.45 -29.56
CA PHE A 176 11.69 23.19 -28.86
C PHE A 176 13.09 23.19 -28.25
N ASN A 177 13.17 23.29 -26.92
CA ASN A 177 14.39 23.12 -26.15
C ASN A 177 14.21 21.93 -25.20
N PHE A 178 15.14 20.97 -25.24
CA PHE A 178 15.06 19.74 -24.45
C PHE A 178 14.93 20.00 -22.95
N ASP A 179 15.64 21.00 -22.41
CA ASP A 179 15.55 21.36 -20.99
C ASP A 179 14.15 21.89 -20.63
N SER A 180 13.53 22.67 -21.53
CA SER A 180 12.17 23.19 -21.31
C SER A 180 11.11 22.08 -21.33
N TYR A 181 11.30 21.08 -22.19
CA TYR A 181 10.45 19.90 -22.24
C TYR A 181 10.59 19.07 -20.95
N LEU A 182 11.81 18.86 -20.45
CA LEU A 182 12.05 18.13 -19.20
C LEU A 182 11.38 18.82 -17.99
N VAL A 183 11.48 20.14 -17.89
CA VAL A 183 10.84 20.92 -16.82
C VAL A 183 9.32 20.76 -16.85
N GLU A 184 8.71 20.73 -18.03
CA GLU A 184 7.27 20.52 -18.18
C GLU A 184 6.85 19.06 -17.91
N PHE A 185 7.73 18.09 -18.23
CA PHE A 185 7.44 16.67 -18.09
C PHE A 185 7.54 16.14 -16.65
N ILE A 186 8.46 16.68 -15.84
CA ILE A 186 8.72 16.20 -14.47
C ILE A 186 7.48 16.16 -13.56
N PRO A 187 6.62 17.20 -13.52
CA PRO A 187 5.40 17.16 -12.71
C PRO A 187 4.50 15.97 -13.07
N TYR A 188 4.40 15.61 -14.34
CA TYR A 188 3.61 14.45 -14.78
C TYR A 188 4.21 13.12 -14.30
N LEU A 189 5.55 12.98 -14.33
CA LEU A 189 6.23 11.81 -13.79
C LEU A 189 5.99 11.64 -12.28
N LEU A 190 6.10 12.74 -11.51
CA LEU A 190 5.84 12.73 -10.06
C LEU A 190 4.38 12.38 -9.74
N ASN A 191 3.44 12.81 -10.58
CA ASN A 191 2.03 12.42 -10.43
C ASN A 191 1.78 10.96 -10.75
N LEU A 192 2.38 10.45 -11.82
CA LEU A 192 2.29 9.04 -12.16
C LEU A 192 2.84 8.17 -11.02
N GLN A 193 3.95 8.58 -10.42
CA GLN A 193 4.53 7.94 -9.24
C GLN A 193 3.56 7.91 -8.05
N ASN A 194 2.90 9.03 -7.74
CA ASN A 194 1.88 9.09 -6.68
C ASN A 194 0.71 8.13 -6.92
N VAL A 195 0.25 8.03 -8.18
CA VAL A 195 -0.80 7.07 -8.57
C VAL A 195 -0.32 5.63 -8.36
N ILE A 196 0.88 5.29 -8.83
CA ILE A 196 1.46 3.95 -8.69
C ILE A 196 1.57 3.56 -7.22
N TRP A 197 2.07 4.44 -6.36
CA TRP A 197 2.18 4.16 -4.93
C TRP A 197 0.85 3.98 -4.23
N THR A 198 -0.11 4.86 -4.51
CA THR A 198 -1.47 4.77 -3.98
C THR A 198 -2.09 3.42 -4.32
N LEU A 199 -2.01 3.03 -5.60
CA LEU A 199 -2.52 1.75 -6.08
C LEU A 199 -1.77 0.56 -5.47
N SER A 200 -0.45 0.65 -5.29
CA SER A 200 0.36 -0.44 -4.74
C SER A 200 -0.09 -0.83 -3.32
N ILE A 201 -0.36 0.16 -2.47
CA ILE A 201 -0.87 -0.08 -1.11
C ILE A 201 -2.28 -0.67 -1.16
N ILE A 202 -3.17 -0.10 -1.97
CA ILE A 202 -4.56 -0.58 -2.06
C ILE A 202 -4.61 -2.03 -2.57
N ILE A 203 -3.82 -2.35 -3.59
CA ILE A 203 -3.73 -3.71 -4.15
C ILE A 203 -3.18 -4.67 -3.10
N ALA A 204 -2.08 -4.32 -2.41
CA ALA A 204 -1.50 -5.17 -1.37
C ALA A 204 -2.50 -5.45 -0.24
N ALA A 205 -3.18 -4.40 0.25
CA ALA A 205 -4.21 -4.53 1.27
C ALA A 205 -5.38 -5.42 0.83
N SER A 206 -5.83 -5.25 -0.41
CA SER A 206 -6.92 -6.03 -0.99
C SER A 206 -6.56 -7.50 -1.12
N ARG A 207 -5.33 -7.82 -1.53
CA ARG A 207 -4.83 -9.20 -1.61
C ARG A 207 -4.78 -9.87 -0.24
N VAL A 208 -4.27 -9.18 0.79
CA VAL A 208 -4.29 -9.69 2.18
C VAL A 208 -5.71 -10.04 2.60
N HIS A 209 -6.66 -9.14 2.34
CA HIS A 209 -8.06 -9.36 2.70
C HIS A 209 -8.70 -10.52 1.91
N GLU A 210 -8.37 -10.67 0.62
CA GLU A 210 -8.77 -11.81 -0.19
C GLU A 210 -8.23 -13.12 0.39
N LYS A 211 -6.92 -13.19 0.71
CA LYS A 211 -6.31 -14.40 1.28
C LYS A 211 -6.90 -14.74 2.65
N LYS A 212 -7.15 -13.75 3.50
CA LYS A 212 -7.85 -13.94 4.78
C LYS A 212 -9.26 -14.51 4.57
N ARG A 213 -10.04 -13.96 3.63
CA ARG A 213 -11.41 -14.43 3.34
C ARG A 213 -11.45 -15.83 2.71
N LYS A 214 -10.41 -16.23 1.98
CA LYS A 214 -10.36 -17.57 1.37
C LYS A 214 -10.48 -18.68 2.42
N MET A 215 -9.86 -18.53 3.59
CA MET A 215 -10.00 -19.48 4.72
C MET A 215 -11.46 -19.63 5.16
N ILE A 216 -12.21 -18.52 5.22
CA ILE A 216 -13.64 -18.52 5.56
C ILE A 216 -14.43 -19.34 4.54
N SER A 217 -14.13 -19.16 3.26
CA SER A 217 -14.79 -19.91 2.19
C SER A 217 -14.55 -21.41 2.33
N TYR A 218 -13.32 -21.83 2.64
CA TYR A 218 -13.01 -23.25 2.83
C TYR A 218 -13.73 -23.85 4.03
N LEU A 219 -13.82 -23.12 5.15
CA LEU A 219 -14.56 -23.58 6.32
C LEU A 219 -16.06 -23.74 6.02
N ARG A 220 -16.66 -22.83 5.26
CA ARG A 220 -18.08 -22.92 4.86
C ARG A 220 -18.35 -24.12 3.94
N LEU A 221 -17.36 -24.60 3.20
CA LEU A 221 -17.48 -25.76 2.32
C LEU A 221 -17.44 -27.11 3.06
N ILE A 222 -17.02 -27.14 4.33
CA ILE A 222 -16.96 -28.38 5.10
C ILE A 222 -18.38 -28.84 5.46
N LYS A 223 -18.73 -30.08 5.07
CA LYS A 223 -19.94 -30.77 5.53
C LYS A 223 -19.77 -31.18 7.00
N ILE A 224 -20.10 -30.28 7.92
CA ILE A 224 -19.96 -30.47 9.37
C ILE A 224 -20.70 -31.73 9.88
N SER A 225 -21.77 -32.17 9.19
CA SER A 225 -22.52 -33.38 9.50
C SER A 225 -21.69 -34.66 9.44
N ASN A 226 -20.65 -34.68 8.60
CA ASN A 226 -19.87 -35.89 8.33
C ASN A 226 -18.60 -35.97 9.20
N LEU A 227 -18.37 -34.97 10.06
CA LEU A 227 -17.22 -34.91 10.94
C LEU A 227 -17.48 -35.65 12.26
N SER A 228 -16.43 -36.23 12.84
CA SER A 228 -16.47 -36.73 14.22
C SER A 228 -16.80 -35.60 15.22
N ALA A 229 -17.41 -35.94 16.36
CA ALA A 229 -17.88 -34.96 17.35
C ALA A 229 -16.80 -33.97 17.81
N ASN A 230 -15.57 -34.44 17.96
CA ASN A 230 -14.42 -33.61 18.34
C ASN A 230 -14.03 -32.62 17.24
N LEU A 231 -13.98 -33.06 15.97
CA LEU A 231 -13.67 -32.19 14.84
C LEU A 231 -14.80 -31.18 14.58
N LYS A 232 -16.05 -31.61 14.72
CA LYS A 232 -17.24 -30.76 14.65
C LYS A 232 -17.18 -29.60 15.64
N THR A 233 -16.70 -29.86 16.85
CA THR A 233 -16.53 -28.83 17.89
C THR A 233 -15.42 -27.84 17.52
N GLN A 234 -14.27 -28.33 17.02
CA GLN A 234 -13.16 -27.46 16.59
C GLN A 234 -13.52 -26.56 15.41
N VAL A 235 -14.20 -27.11 14.39
CA VAL A 235 -14.67 -26.33 13.24
C VAL A 235 -15.66 -25.25 13.68
N LYS A 236 -16.58 -25.55 14.61
CA LYS A 236 -17.50 -24.55 15.19
C LYS A 236 -16.76 -23.43 15.91
N PHE A 237 -15.76 -23.76 16.73
CA PHE A 237 -14.94 -22.74 17.39
C PHE A 237 -14.20 -21.87 16.38
N PHE A 238 -13.65 -22.47 15.32
CA PHE A 238 -12.95 -21.72 14.28
C PHE A 238 -13.92 -20.79 13.51
N MET A 239 -15.11 -21.27 13.15
CA MET A 239 -16.13 -20.44 12.51
C MET A 239 -16.52 -19.23 13.37
N ASN A 240 -16.73 -19.42 14.67
CA ASN A 240 -17.08 -18.34 15.60
C ASN A 240 -15.95 -17.31 15.75
N GLN A 241 -14.71 -17.78 15.79
CA GLN A 241 -13.54 -16.89 15.84
C GLN A 241 -13.41 -16.08 14.55
N ILE A 242 -13.59 -16.72 13.40
CA ILE A 242 -13.53 -16.03 12.11
C ILE A 242 -14.62 -14.99 11.98
N SER A 243 -15.86 -15.25 12.42
CA SER A 243 -16.91 -14.24 12.34
C SER A 243 -16.58 -12.99 13.17
N ALA A 244 -15.92 -13.17 14.32
CA ALA A 244 -15.41 -12.04 15.10
C ALA A 244 -14.34 -11.25 14.33
N PHE A 245 -13.45 -11.93 13.60
CA PHE A 245 -12.40 -11.30 12.80
C PHE A 245 -12.86 -10.83 11.40
N GLU A 246 -14.04 -11.21 10.92
CA GLU A 246 -14.57 -10.81 9.61
C GLU A 246 -14.74 -9.28 9.53
N SER A 247 -15.10 -8.65 10.66
CA SER A 247 -15.21 -7.19 10.80
C SER A 247 -13.87 -6.43 10.83
N SER A 248 -12.74 -7.12 11.06
CA SER A 248 -11.41 -6.50 11.14
C SER A 248 -10.79 -6.35 9.75
N GLU A 249 -11.33 -5.42 8.97
CA GLU A 249 -10.72 -4.97 7.73
C GLU A 249 -9.56 -4.00 7.98
N LEU A 250 -8.66 -3.88 7.00
CA LEU A 250 -7.63 -2.84 7.02
C LEU A 250 -8.31 -1.50 6.78
N THR A 251 -8.16 -0.57 7.73
CA THR A 251 -8.80 0.75 7.65
C THR A 251 -7.77 1.86 7.78
N ALA A 252 -8.02 2.98 7.12
CA ALA A 252 -7.28 4.21 7.34
C ALA A 252 -7.86 4.92 8.57
N CYS A 253 -7.33 4.60 9.76
CA CYS A 253 -7.77 5.18 11.04
C CYS A 253 -9.29 5.04 11.31
N GLY A 254 -9.90 3.95 10.83
CA GLY A 254 -11.34 3.70 10.99
C GLY A 254 -12.25 4.55 10.09
N ILE A 255 -11.72 5.41 9.22
CA ILE A 255 -12.53 6.29 8.36
C ILE A 255 -13.02 5.54 7.10
N PHE A 256 -12.12 4.85 6.41
CA PHE A 256 -12.46 4.06 5.24
C PHE A 256 -11.64 2.78 5.17
N ASN A 257 -12.19 1.76 4.51
CA ASN A 257 -11.53 0.50 4.28
C ASN A 257 -10.57 0.63 3.09
N ILE A 258 -9.35 0.12 3.27
CA ILE A 258 -8.33 0.14 2.22
C ILE A 258 -8.51 -1.14 1.39
N ASN A 259 -9.38 -1.07 0.39
CA ASN A 259 -9.66 -2.16 -0.54
C ASN A 259 -9.87 -1.62 -1.97
N LEU A 260 -10.05 -2.49 -2.96
CA LEU A 260 -10.22 -2.08 -4.36
C LEU A 260 -11.40 -1.12 -4.60
N ASN A 261 -12.42 -1.11 -3.75
CA ASN A 261 -13.53 -0.15 -3.88
C ASN A 261 -13.04 1.29 -3.65
N LEU A 262 -12.00 1.48 -2.83
CA LEU A 262 -11.37 2.79 -2.64
C LEU A 262 -10.80 3.36 -3.95
N VAL A 263 -10.26 2.52 -4.83
CA VAL A 263 -9.77 2.96 -6.15
C VAL A 263 -10.91 3.56 -6.96
N VAL A 264 -12.06 2.89 -6.98
CA VAL A 264 -13.26 3.38 -7.69
C VAL A 264 -13.72 4.71 -7.11
N SER A 265 -13.75 4.84 -5.78
CA SER A 265 -14.09 6.11 -5.13
C SER A 265 -13.11 7.23 -5.47
N ILE A 266 -11.80 6.96 -5.46
CA ILE A 266 -10.77 7.94 -5.85
C ILE A 266 -10.95 8.35 -7.31
N LEU A 267 -11.17 7.40 -8.23
CA LEU A 267 -11.37 7.70 -9.65
C LEU A 267 -12.61 8.58 -9.89
N ILE A 268 -13.73 8.26 -9.25
CA ILE A 268 -14.95 9.09 -9.33
C ILE A 268 -14.65 10.50 -8.84
N LEU A 269 -14.02 10.65 -7.67
CA LEU A 269 -13.67 11.95 -7.10
C LEU A 269 -12.69 12.73 -7.99
N LEU A 270 -11.71 12.06 -8.61
CA LEU A 270 -10.76 12.66 -9.53
C LEU A 270 -11.46 13.15 -10.81
N VAL A 271 -12.35 12.35 -11.40
CA VAL A 271 -13.13 12.75 -12.59
C VAL A 271 -14.06 13.91 -12.26
N THR A 272 -14.76 13.86 -11.13
CA THR A 272 -15.61 14.96 -10.68
C THR A 272 -14.77 16.23 -10.46
N GLY A 273 -13.65 16.14 -9.75
CA GLY A 273 -12.75 17.27 -9.52
C GLY A 273 -12.20 17.85 -10.82
N LEU A 274 -11.81 17.01 -11.78
CA LEU A 274 -11.38 17.42 -13.11
C LEU A 274 -12.47 18.20 -13.85
N ILE A 275 -13.69 17.66 -13.92
CA ILE A 275 -14.84 18.32 -14.56
C ILE A 275 -15.11 19.67 -13.90
N THR A 276 -15.11 19.73 -12.57
CA THR A 276 -15.31 20.98 -11.82
C THR A 276 -14.22 22.00 -12.13
N ILE A 277 -12.95 21.62 -12.18
CA ILE A 277 -11.84 22.52 -12.54
C ILE A 277 -12.02 23.06 -13.97
N ILE A 278 -12.41 22.20 -14.92
CA ILE A 278 -12.67 22.60 -16.31
C ILE A 278 -13.83 23.61 -16.37
N GLN A 279 -14.95 23.31 -15.69
CA GLN A 279 -16.13 24.17 -15.66
C GLN A 279 -15.84 25.52 -14.99
N MET A 280 -15.01 25.53 -13.95
CA MET A 280 -14.66 26.74 -13.21
C MET A 280 -13.44 27.48 -13.79
N LYS A 281 -12.86 27.04 -14.91
CA LYS A 281 -11.62 27.62 -15.46
C LYS A 281 -11.65 29.15 -15.61
N GLU A 282 -12.80 29.71 -15.98
CA GLU A 282 -13.00 31.16 -16.17
C GLU A 282 -13.62 31.85 -14.95
N HIS A 283 -13.84 31.12 -13.86
CA HIS A 283 -14.40 31.67 -12.65
C HIS A 283 -13.45 32.69 -12.01
N PRO A 284 -13.95 33.85 -11.52
CA PRO A 284 -13.11 34.93 -10.98
C PRO A 284 -12.10 34.48 -9.92
N VAL A 285 -12.49 33.53 -9.07
CA VAL A 285 -11.61 32.98 -8.02
C VAL A 285 -10.38 32.26 -8.59
N LEU A 286 -10.53 31.46 -9.66
CA LEU A 286 -9.44 30.73 -10.28
C LEU A 286 -8.54 31.65 -11.12
N LEU A 287 -9.13 32.69 -11.73
CA LEU A 287 -8.37 33.74 -12.40
C LEU A 287 -7.54 34.54 -11.38
N GLN A 288 -8.13 34.90 -10.24
CA GLN A 288 -7.42 35.60 -9.17
C GLN A 288 -6.30 34.74 -8.55
N SER A 289 -6.52 33.43 -8.36
CA SER A 289 -5.46 32.53 -7.87
C SER A 289 -4.31 32.43 -8.86
N LYS A 290 -4.60 32.39 -10.17
CA LYS A 290 -3.58 32.42 -11.23
C LYS A 290 -2.76 33.70 -11.20
N GLU A 291 -3.40 34.87 -11.07
CA GLU A 291 -2.70 36.15 -10.98
C GLU A 291 -1.83 36.27 -9.74
N ASN A 292 -2.33 35.82 -8.58
CA ASN A 292 -1.57 35.80 -7.34
C ASN A 292 -0.36 34.87 -7.43
N LEU A 293 -0.52 33.67 -8.01
CA LEU A 293 0.58 32.75 -8.26
C LEU A 293 1.64 33.38 -9.17
N LYS A 294 1.21 34.07 -10.25
CA LYS A 294 2.11 34.78 -11.16
C LYS A 294 2.91 35.86 -10.44
N LYS A 295 2.24 36.67 -9.60
CA LYS A 295 2.89 37.71 -8.78
C LYS A 295 3.91 37.11 -7.80
N PHE A 296 3.57 35.98 -7.17
CA PHE A 296 4.47 35.28 -6.24
C PHE A 296 5.71 34.70 -6.95
N ILE A 297 5.55 34.09 -8.12
CA ILE A 297 6.69 33.59 -8.91
C ILE A 297 7.58 34.76 -9.37
N GLN A 298 6.96 35.88 -9.75
CA GLN A 298 7.68 37.10 -10.14
C GLN A 298 8.50 37.67 -8.98
N SER A 299 7.96 37.75 -7.76
CA SER A 299 8.71 38.25 -6.60
C SER A 299 9.94 37.38 -6.30
N LEU A 300 9.80 36.06 -6.39
CA LEU A 300 10.93 35.11 -6.21
C LEU A 300 12.01 35.24 -7.30
N THR A 301 11.67 35.77 -8.48
CA THR A 301 12.62 35.97 -9.59
C THR A 301 13.17 37.39 -9.66
N THR A 302 12.47 38.41 -9.14
CA THR A 302 12.99 39.79 -9.07
C THR A 302 13.93 40.00 -7.88
N GLU A 303 13.74 39.31 -6.76
CA GLU A 303 14.76 39.23 -5.69
C GLU A 303 16.08 38.61 -6.20
N LYS A 304 16.04 37.79 -7.28
CA LYS A 304 17.25 37.27 -7.92
C LYS A 304 18.01 38.31 -8.76
N LEU A 305 17.38 39.43 -9.15
CA LEU A 305 18.01 40.46 -10.01
C LEU A 305 18.54 41.66 -9.20
N ASN A 306 17.91 41.98 -8.07
CA ASN A 306 18.31 43.12 -7.23
C ASN A 306 19.43 42.79 -6.21
N ASN A 307 19.86 41.53 -6.13
CA ASN A 307 20.95 41.05 -5.27
C ASN A 307 22.20 40.63 -6.07
N ILE A 308 22.34 41.10 -7.31
CA ILE A 308 23.58 41.07 -8.13
C ILE A 308 24.09 42.50 -8.21
#